data_AF-A0A0S8DI06-F1
#
_entry.id   AF-A0A0S8DI06-F1
#
_cell.length_a   1.000
_cell.length_b   1.000
_cell.length_c   1.000
_cell.angle_alpha   90.00
_cell.angle_beta   90.00
_cell.angle_gamma   90.00
#
_symmetry.space_group_name_H-M   'P 1'
#
loop_
_entity.id
_entity.type
_entity.pdbx_description
1 polymer ?
#
loop_
_entity_poly.entity_id
_entity_poly.type
_entity_poly.pdbx_seq_one_letter_code
_entity_poly.pdbx_strand_id
1 'polypeptide(L)'
;MSEPELIFRRLDHAVRRIRLNERLEDGTRLFIGLLILATGYRLLGTVLGPGPVMSALLPLFVFAAAIVLTWFAWRLVGRDVLLPPDRSGAASAVDTRAGLHNETSSALWFANSNFSDDFVRLHLARAAQALGRLDFLRLFPVTLPRSLPAALVLLVVIAALLAMPQR
;
A
#
# COMPACT_ATOMS: atom_id res chain seq x y z
N MET A 1 5.25 -18.32 -26.17
CA MET A 1 4.64 -18.17 -24.82
C MET A 1 3.20 -18.61 -24.91
N SER A 2 2.70 -19.36 -23.93
CA SER A 2 1.28 -19.74 -23.86
C SER A 2 0.42 -18.55 -23.41
N GLU A 3 -0.85 -18.51 -23.80
CA GLU A 3 -1.79 -17.44 -23.42
C GLU A 3 -1.96 -17.29 -21.90
N PRO A 4 -2.04 -18.38 -21.10
CA PRO A 4 -2.02 -18.31 -19.63
C PRO A 4 -0.81 -17.54 -19.07
N GLU A 5 0.38 -17.78 -19.62
CA GLU A 5 1.62 -17.16 -19.15
C GLU A 5 1.61 -15.64 -19.39
N LEU A 6 1.03 -15.21 -20.52
CA LEU A 6 0.88 -13.78 -20.81
C LEU A 6 -0.09 -13.11 -19.81
N ILE A 7 -1.21 -13.78 -19.50
CA ILE A 7 -2.20 -13.29 -18.53
C ILE A 7 -1.55 -13.17 -17.14
N PHE A 8 -0.85 -14.20 -16.67
CA PHE A 8 -0.16 -14.16 -15.38
C PHE A 8 0.87 -13.04 -15.32
N ARG A 9 1.72 -12.92 -16.36
CA ARG A 9 2.73 -11.86 -16.42
C ARG A 9 2.10 -10.47 -16.36
N ARG A 10 1.01 -10.24 -17.10
CA ARG A 10 0.31 -8.93 -17.10
C ARG A 10 -0.36 -8.65 -15.76
N LEU A 11 -0.99 -9.63 -15.15
CA LEU A 11 -1.57 -9.50 -13.81
C LEU A 11 -0.49 -9.24 -12.75
N ASP A 12 0.68 -9.88 -12.84
CA ASP A 12 1.79 -9.61 -11.92
C ASP A 12 2.28 -8.16 -12.01
N HIS A 13 2.21 -7.53 -13.19
CA HIS A 13 2.46 -6.08 -13.33
C HIS A 13 1.40 -5.25 -12.59
N ALA A 14 0.11 -5.61 -12.70
CA ALA A 14 -0.96 -4.93 -11.98
C ALA A 14 -0.82 -5.11 -10.46
N VAL A 15 -0.55 -6.34 -9.99
CA VAL A 15 -0.31 -6.67 -8.58
C VAL A 15 0.83 -5.81 -8.02
N ARG A 16 1.96 -5.70 -8.74
CA ARG A 16 3.09 -4.87 -8.30
C ARG A 16 2.71 -3.41 -8.14
N ARG A 17 1.91 -2.85 -9.06
CA ARG A 17 1.47 -1.45 -9.01
C ARG A 17 0.48 -1.20 -7.88
N ILE A 18 -0.50 -2.10 -7.70
CA ILE A 18 -1.46 -2.03 -6.59
C ILE A 18 -0.72 -2.09 -5.26
N ARG A 19 0.19 -3.07 -5.08
CA ARG A 19 1.03 -3.18 -3.88
C ARG A 19 1.90 -1.95 -3.65
N LEU A 20 2.45 -1.34 -4.70
CA LEU A 20 3.23 -0.11 -4.56
C LEU A 20 2.39 1.04 -3.98
N ASN A 21 1.18 1.24 -4.50
CA ASN A 21 0.26 2.26 -3.96
C ASN A 21 -0.15 1.97 -2.52
N GLU A 22 -0.43 0.70 -2.19
CA GLU A 22 -0.72 0.30 -0.81
C GLU A 22 0.47 0.54 0.13
N ARG A 23 1.69 0.23 -0.30
CA ARG A 23 2.92 0.50 0.47
C ARG A 23 3.15 1.99 0.70
N LEU A 24 2.87 2.84 -0.30
CA LEU A 24 2.97 4.30 -0.15
C LEU A 24 1.95 4.83 0.85
N GLU A 25 0.71 4.35 0.78
CA GLU A 25 -0.34 4.70 1.73
C GLU A 25 -0.01 4.23 3.14
N ASP A 26 0.41 2.98 3.30
CA ASP A 26 0.82 2.41 4.58
C ASP A 26 2.05 3.15 5.15
N GLY A 27 3.03 3.51 4.30
CA GLY A 27 4.20 4.31 4.72
C GLY A 27 3.83 5.71 5.18
N THR A 28 2.83 6.34 4.55
CA THR A 28 2.31 7.64 5.00
C THR A 28 1.60 7.54 6.34
N ARG A 29 0.85 6.46 6.58
CA ARG A 29 0.22 6.20 7.88
C ARG A 29 1.26 5.97 8.99
N LEU A 30 2.34 5.25 8.70
CA LEU A 30 3.46 5.11 9.64
C LEU A 30 4.02 6.49 9.99
N PHE A 31 4.30 7.29 8.96
CA PHE A 31 4.84 8.64 9.15
C PHE A 31 3.91 9.50 10.02
N ILE A 32 2.60 9.46 9.77
CA ILE A 32 1.59 10.12 10.61
C ILE A 32 1.64 9.62 12.05
N GLY A 33 1.72 8.31 12.28
CA GLY A 33 1.81 7.74 13.63
C GLY A 33 3.04 8.25 14.40
N LEU A 34 4.19 8.33 13.73
CA LEU A 34 5.41 8.91 14.30
C LEU A 34 5.28 10.41 14.57
N LEU A 35 4.65 11.16 13.67
CA LEU A 35 4.36 12.58 13.89
C LEU A 35 3.42 12.78 15.08
N ILE A 36 2.39 11.95 15.26
CA ILE A 36 1.50 12.03 16.43
C ILE A 36 2.29 11.80 17.72
N LEU A 37 3.15 10.78 17.77
CA LEU A 37 4.02 10.52 18.93
C LEU A 37 4.95 11.71 19.22
N ALA A 38 5.60 12.26 18.19
CA ALA A 38 6.48 13.41 18.32
C ALA A 38 5.74 14.67 18.78
N THR A 39 4.55 14.92 18.22
CA THR A 39 3.66 16.03 18.61
C THR A 39 3.25 15.88 20.07
N GLY A 40 2.84 14.68 20.48
CA GLY A 40 2.47 14.37 21.86
C GLY A 40 3.60 14.63 22.84
N TYR A 41 4.81 14.16 22.56
CA TYR A 41 5.99 14.41 23.39
C TYR A 41 6.28 15.91 23.54
N ARG A 42 6.20 16.66 22.43
CA ARG A 42 6.45 18.12 22.45
C ARG A 42 5.37 18.88 23.22
N LEU A 43 4.09 18.56 23.00
CA LEU A 43 2.98 19.16 23.74
C LEU A 43 3.12 18.91 25.26
N LEU A 44 3.44 17.67 25.65
CA LEU A 44 3.71 17.34 27.05
C LEU A 44 4.87 18.16 27.62
N GLY A 45 5.96 18.33 26.88
CA GLY A 45 7.08 19.19 27.26
C GLY A 45 6.68 20.65 27.47
N THR A 46 5.78 21.20 26.64
CA THR A 46 5.28 22.57 26.82
C THR A 46 4.37 22.75 28.03
N VAL A 47 3.64 21.71 28.45
CA VAL A 47 2.67 21.78 29.57
C VAL A 47 3.33 21.46 30.92
N LEU A 48 4.20 20.46 30.97
CA LEU A 48 4.84 19.99 32.21
C LEU A 48 6.14 20.73 32.56
N GLY A 49 6.68 21.53 31.63
CA GLY A 49 7.92 22.30 31.82
C GLY A 49 9.21 21.47 31.72
N PRO A 50 10.39 22.13 31.62
CA PRO A 50 11.68 21.45 31.57
C PRO A 50 12.01 20.84 32.94
N GLY A 51 12.19 19.52 32.99
CA GLY A 51 12.53 18.84 34.24
C GLY A 51 12.84 17.35 34.08
N PRO A 52 13.23 16.67 35.18
CA PRO A 52 13.54 15.23 35.21
C PRO A 52 12.36 14.34 34.79
N VAL A 53 11.14 14.87 34.81
CA VAL A 53 9.93 14.18 34.33
C VAL A 53 9.98 13.96 32.81
N MET A 54 10.52 14.91 32.03
CA MET A 54 10.62 14.76 30.58
C MET A 54 11.68 13.76 30.14
N SER A 55 12.80 13.67 30.89
CA SER A 55 13.82 12.66 30.63
C SER A 55 13.32 11.26 31.00
N ALA A 56 12.47 11.13 32.03
CA ALA A 56 11.81 9.88 32.38
C ALA A 56 10.76 9.42 31.34
N LEU A 57 10.13 10.36 30.62
CA LEU A 57 9.14 10.04 29.57
C LEU A 57 9.77 9.72 28.21
N LEU A 58 10.98 10.20 27.92
CA LEU A 58 11.69 9.89 26.68
C LEU A 58 11.76 8.38 26.37
N PRO A 59 12.17 7.48 27.30
CA PRO A 59 12.22 6.05 27.01
C PRO A 59 10.84 5.46 26.67
N LEU A 60 9.75 5.99 27.25
CA LEU A 60 8.39 5.56 26.92
C LEU A 60 8.03 5.90 25.47
N PHE A 61 8.32 7.11 25.02
CA PHE A 61 8.08 7.53 23.63
C PHE A 61 8.97 6.79 22.63
N VAL A 62 10.23 6.55 22.98
CA VAL A 62 11.15 5.73 22.16
C VAL A 62 10.63 4.30 22.06
N PHE A 63 10.17 3.72 23.16
CA PHE A 63 9.58 2.38 23.17
C PHE A 63 8.29 2.32 22.35
N ALA A 64 7.40 3.31 22.46
CA ALA A 64 6.20 3.41 21.65
C ALA A 64 6.52 3.52 20.15
N ALA A 65 7.52 4.34 19.78
CA ALA A 65 7.99 4.43 18.40
C ALA A 65 8.57 3.10 17.91
N ALA A 66 9.34 2.40 18.74
CA ALA A 66 9.89 1.08 18.43
C ALA A 66 8.77 0.04 18.20
N ILE A 67 7.71 0.03 19.03
CA ILE A 67 6.54 -0.84 18.81
C ILE A 67 5.89 -0.53 17.46
N VAL A 68 5.63 0.74 17.15
CA VAL A 68 5.01 1.15 15.89
C VAL A 68 5.85 0.73 14.68
N LEU A 69 7.17 0.95 14.73
CA LEU A 69 8.11 0.55 13.69
C LEU A 69 8.16 -0.98 13.54
N THR A 70 8.20 -1.72 14.65
CA THR A 70 8.28 -3.18 14.64
C THR A 70 7.00 -3.80 14.09
N TRP A 71 5.84 -3.32 14.55
CA TRP A 71 4.54 -3.73 14.03
C TRP A 71 4.41 -3.46 12.54
N PHE A 72 4.89 -2.29 12.08
CA PHE A 72 4.87 -1.93 10.68
C PHE A 72 5.82 -2.78 9.83
N ALA A 73 7.05 -3.00 10.30
CA ALA A 73 8.02 -3.87 9.65
C ALA A 73 7.47 -5.29 9.50
N TRP A 74 6.86 -5.82 10.56
CA TRP A 74 6.21 -7.12 10.52
C TRP A 74 5.04 -7.16 9.54
N ARG A 75 4.21 -6.10 9.49
CA ARG A 75 3.09 -6.01 8.55
C ARG A 75 3.56 -5.98 7.09
N LEU A 76 4.64 -5.28 6.78
CA LEU A 76 5.21 -5.22 5.43
C LEU A 76 5.83 -6.55 5.03
N VAL A 77 6.71 -7.10 5.86
CA VAL A 77 7.42 -8.37 5.59
C VAL A 77 6.43 -9.54 5.56
N GLY A 78 5.51 -9.59 6.52
CA GLY A 78 4.51 -10.64 6.62
C GLY A 78 3.57 -10.70 5.42
N ARG A 79 3.19 -9.56 4.85
CA ARG A 79 2.33 -9.53 3.65
C ARG A 79 3.04 -10.06 2.39
N ASP A 80 4.33 -9.81 2.25
CA ASP A 80 5.08 -10.24 1.06
C ASP A 80 5.55 -11.69 1.13
N VAL A 81 5.87 -12.18 2.33
CA VAL A 81 6.39 -13.54 2.52
C VAL A 81 5.25 -14.56 2.71
N LEU A 82 4.15 -14.19 3.38
CA LEU A 82 3.11 -15.14 3.78
C LEU A 82 1.94 -15.26 2.79
N LEU A 83 1.71 -14.24 1.94
CA LEU A 83 0.59 -14.25 1.00
C LEU A 83 1.08 -14.31 -0.46
N PRO A 84 0.60 -15.29 -1.25
CA PRO A 84 0.80 -15.30 -2.70
C PRO A 84 0.38 -13.97 -3.35
N PRO A 85 0.95 -13.60 -4.51
CA PRO A 85 0.45 -12.47 -5.28
C PRO A 85 -1.05 -12.63 -5.55
N ASP A 86 -1.85 -11.68 -5.05
CA ASP A 86 -3.31 -11.70 -5.21
C ASP A 86 -3.70 -11.32 -6.64
N ARG A 87 -3.54 -12.30 -7.54
CA ARG A 87 -3.92 -12.17 -8.95
C ARG A 87 -5.43 -12.07 -9.09
N SER A 88 -6.20 -12.61 -8.15
CA SER A 88 -7.67 -12.56 -8.18
C SER A 88 -8.20 -11.15 -7.94
N GLY A 89 -7.70 -10.46 -6.91
CA GLY A 89 -7.98 -9.05 -6.67
C GLY A 89 -7.48 -8.16 -7.80
N ALA A 90 -6.31 -8.45 -8.38
CA ALA A 90 -5.81 -7.72 -9.53
C ALA A 90 -6.66 -7.90 -10.79
N ALA A 91 -7.13 -9.12 -11.09
CA ALA A 91 -8.02 -9.39 -12.22
C ALA A 91 -9.36 -8.64 -12.07
N SER A 92 -9.97 -8.70 -10.89
CA SER A 92 -11.19 -7.95 -10.57
C SER A 92 -11.00 -6.44 -10.69
N ALA A 93 -9.85 -5.92 -10.22
CA ALA A 93 -9.52 -4.50 -10.34
C ALA A 93 -9.29 -4.08 -11.80
N VAL A 94 -8.66 -4.93 -12.62
CA VAL A 94 -8.50 -4.71 -14.07
C VAL A 94 -9.87 -4.69 -14.74
N ASP A 95 -10.73 -5.67 -14.47
CA ASP A 95 -12.06 -5.76 -15.05
C ASP A 95 -12.91 -4.53 -14.73
N THR A 96 -12.85 -4.06 -13.48
CA THR A 96 -13.58 -2.87 -13.03
C THR A 96 -13.05 -1.61 -13.71
N ARG A 97 -11.72 -1.41 -13.76
CA ARG A 97 -11.13 -0.17 -14.28
C ARG A 97 -11.12 -0.09 -15.80
N ALA A 98 -10.99 -1.23 -16.48
CA ALA A 98 -10.96 -1.30 -17.93
C ALA A 98 -12.33 -1.62 -18.56
N GLY A 99 -13.37 -1.83 -17.74
CA GLY A 99 -14.72 -2.14 -18.23
C GLY A 99 -14.81 -3.50 -18.93
N LEU A 100 -14.05 -4.49 -18.49
CA LEU A 100 -13.96 -5.81 -19.14
C LEU A 100 -14.97 -6.83 -18.59
N HIS A 101 -15.91 -6.41 -17.74
CA HIS A 101 -17.07 -7.23 -17.31
C HIS A 101 -16.72 -8.67 -16.89
N ASN A 102 -15.69 -8.84 -16.05
CA ASN A 102 -15.18 -10.13 -15.55
C ASN A 102 -14.40 -10.99 -16.56
N GLU A 103 -14.08 -10.50 -17.77
CA GLU A 103 -13.31 -11.26 -18.76
C GLU A 103 -11.93 -11.68 -18.23
N THR A 104 -11.23 -10.81 -17.49
CA THR A 104 -9.92 -11.11 -16.92
C THR A 104 -10.04 -12.12 -15.77
N SER A 105 -11.05 -11.96 -14.93
CA SER A 105 -11.31 -12.84 -13.80
C SER A 105 -11.69 -14.25 -14.25
N SER A 106 -12.53 -14.38 -15.28
CA SER A 106 -12.88 -15.66 -15.90
C SER A 106 -11.67 -16.29 -16.59
N ALA A 107 -10.88 -15.51 -17.34
CA ALA A 107 -9.67 -16.01 -17.98
C ALA A 107 -8.63 -16.49 -16.95
N LEU A 108 -8.49 -15.81 -15.82
CA LEU A 108 -7.64 -16.26 -14.71
C LEU A 108 -8.12 -17.59 -14.13
N TRP A 109 -9.44 -17.77 -13.97
CA TRP A 109 -10.00 -19.04 -13.49
C TRP A 109 -9.72 -20.18 -14.47
N PHE A 110 -9.93 -19.96 -15.77
CA PHE A 110 -9.61 -20.94 -16.80
C PHE A 110 -8.11 -21.25 -16.90
N ALA A 111 -7.25 -20.24 -16.77
CA ALA A 111 -5.79 -20.42 -16.77
C ALA A 111 -5.28 -21.26 -15.60
N ASN A 112 -6.00 -21.26 -14.47
CA ASN A 112 -5.71 -22.10 -13.30
C ASN A 112 -6.40 -23.47 -13.35
N SER A 113 -7.31 -23.69 -14.31
CA SER A 113 -8.06 -24.93 -14.44
C SER A 113 -7.36 -25.89 -15.41
N ASN A 114 -7.56 -27.20 -15.24
CA ASN A 114 -6.99 -28.23 -16.14
C ASN A 114 -7.80 -28.42 -17.44
N PHE A 115 -8.68 -27.48 -17.80
CA PHE A 115 -9.50 -27.56 -19.01
C PHE A 115 -8.72 -27.01 -20.21
N SER A 116 -8.71 -27.75 -21.33
CA SER A 116 -7.92 -27.40 -22.52
C SER A 116 -8.72 -27.42 -23.84
N ASP A 117 -10.05 -27.39 -23.74
CA ASP A 117 -10.94 -27.40 -24.90
C ASP A 117 -10.83 -26.11 -25.74
N ASP A 118 -11.27 -26.18 -27.00
CA ASP A 118 -11.19 -25.12 -28.00
C ASP A 118 -11.84 -23.82 -27.51
N PHE A 119 -12.95 -23.93 -26.77
CA PHE A 119 -13.61 -22.80 -26.14
C PHE A 119 -12.70 -22.09 -25.12
N VAL A 120 -12.00 -22.85 -24.28
CA VAL A 120 -11.09 -22.31 -23.26
C VAL A 120 -9.92 -21.58 -23.92
N ARG A 121 -9.33 -22.19 -24.96
CA ARG A 121 -8.24 -21.54 -25.72
C ARG A 121 -8.71 -20.23 -26.35
N LEU A 122 -9.89 -20.22 -26.98
CA LEU A 122 -10.45 -18.99 -27.55
C LEU A 122 -10.66 -17.90 -26.49
N HIS A 123 -11.17 -18.27 -25.31
CA HIS A 123 -11.39 -17.33 -24.21
C HIS A 123 -10.07 -16.74 -23.69
N LEU A 124 -9.05 -17.59 -23.49
CA LEU A 124 -7.72 -17.17 -23.07
C LEU A 124 -7.04 -16.27 -24.11
N ALA A 125 -7.14 -16.61 -25.40
CA ALA A 125 -6.64 -15.80 -26.50
C ALA A 125 -7.28 -14.40 -26.52
N ARG A 126 -8.61 -14.34 -26.36
CA ARG A 126 -9.36 -13.07 -26.34
C ARG A 126 -8.95 -12.21 -25.15
N ALA A 127 -8.91 -12.79 -23.95
CA ALA A 127 -8.48 -12.07 -22.76
C ALA A 127 -7.02 -11.61 -22.84
N ALA A 128 -6.13 -12.43 -23.37
CA ALA A 128 -4.73 -12.07 -23.61
C ALA A 128 -4.63 -10.89 -24.59
N GLN A 129 -5.45 -10.87 -25.65
CA GLN A 129 -5.52 -9.76 -26.59
C GLN A 129 -6.08 -8.48 -25.94
N ALA A 130 -7.13 -8.60 -25.12
CA ALA A 130 -7.71 -7.48 -24.38
C ALA A 130 -6.67 -6.86 -23.43
N LEU A 131 -6.03 -7.68 -22.59
CA LEU A 131 -4.94 -7.25 -21.69
C LEU A 131 -3.74 -6.68 -22.45
N GLY A 132 -3.46 -7.21 -23.65
CA GLY A 132 -2.38 -6.73 -24.51
C GLY A 132 -2.58 -5.28 -24.96
N ARG A 133 -3.84 -4.85 -25.12
CA ARG A 133 -4.23 -3.49 -25.52
C ARG A 133 -4.26 -2.50 -24.36
N LEU A 134 -4.23 -2.96 -23.11
CA LEU A 134 -4.28 -2.09 -21.94
C LEU A 134 -2.91 -1.47 -21.64
N ASP A 135 -2.93 -0.16 -21.36
CA ASP A 135 -1.82 0.54 -20.72
C ASP A 135 -1.98 0.48 -19.20
N PHE A 136 -1.27 -0.46 -18.57
CA PHE A 136 -1.30 -0.66 -17.12
C PHE A 136 -0.75 0.53 -16.33
N LEU A 137 0.08 1.40 -16.94
CA LEU A 137 0.58 2.59 -16.28
C LEU A 137 -0.52 3.63 -16.09
N ARG A 138 -1.42 3.73 -17.08
CA ARG A 138 -2.61 4.59 -17.01
C ARG A 138 -3.72 3.98 -16.18
N LEU A 139 -3.87 2.67 -16.20
CA LEU A 139 -4.90 1.96 -15.44
C LEU A 139 -4.61 1.92 -13.93
N PHE A 140 -3.33 1.81 -13.57
CA PHE A 140 -2.85 1.81 -12.19
C PHE A 140 -1.73 2.84 -12.01
N PRO A 141 -2.06 4.14 -12.07
CA PRO A 141 -1.07 5.18 -11.84
C PRO A 141 -0.58 5.12 -10.40
N VAL A 142 0.67 5.53 -10.20
CA VAL A 142 1.18 5.75 -8.84
C VAL A 142 0.61 7.08 -8.36
N THR A 143 -0.28 7.02 -7.37
CA THR A 143 -0.98 8.20 -6.85
C THR A 143 -0.40 8.63 -5.52
N LEU A 144 -0.51 9.93 -5.23
CA LEU A 144 -0.20 10.43 -3.90
C LEU A 144 -1.14 9.80 -2.86
N PRO A 145 -0.62 9.40 -1.69
CA PRO A 145 -1.40 8.88 -0.58
C PRO A 145 -2.52 9.83 -0.17
N ARG A 146 -3.72 9.29 0.11
CA ARG A 146 -4.86 10.11 0.56
C ARG A 146 -4.60 10.75 1.91
N SER A 147 -3.75 10.12 2.71
CA SER A 147 -3.32 10.58 4.03
C SER A 147 -2.25 11.67 3.99
N LEU A 148 -1.70 12.01 2.82
CA LEU A 148 -0.63 13.02 2.68
C LEU A 148 -1.00 14.39 3.28
N PRO A 149 -2.21 14.96 3.09
CA PRO A 149 -2.57 16.25 3.67
C PRO A 149 -2.55 16.23 5.21
N ALA A 150 -2.96 15.11 5.83
CA ALA A 150 -2.93 14.97 7.29
C ALA A 150 -1.49 14.95 7.82
N ALA A 151 -0.57 14.30 7.10
CA ALA A 151 0.86 14.33 7.42
C ALA A 151 1.43 15.75 7.35
N LEU A 152 1.06 16.52 6.32
CA LEU A 152 1.50 17.91 6.18
C LEU A 152 0.99 18.79 7.33
N VAL A 153 -0.28 18.65 7.72
CA VAL A 153 -0.84 19.40 8.86
C VAL A 153 -0.08 19.09 10.15
N LEU A 154 0.17 17.82 10.45
CA LEU A 154 0.94 17.42 11.64
C LEU A 154 2.38 17.95 11.60
N LEU A 155 3.02 17.95 10.44
CA LEU A 155 4.36 18.50 10.26
C LEU A 155 4.41 20.00 10.55
N VAL A 156 3.42 20.76 10.08
CA VAL A 156 3.27 22.20 10.37
C VAL A 156 3.05 22.42 11.87
N VAL A 157 2.22 21.61 12.53
CA VAL A 157 2.00 21.69 13.99
C VAL A 157 3.30 21.45 14.76
N ILE A 158 4.06 20.41 14.41
CA ILE A 158 5.35 20.13 15.05
C ILE A 158 6.33 21.28 14.82
N ALA A 159 6.42 21.82 13.60
CA ALA A 159 7.28 22.94 13.29
C ALA A 159 6.91 24.19 14.12
N ALA A 160 5.62 24.47 14.29
CA ALA A 160 5.15 25.55 15.16
C ALA A 160 5.53 25.32 16.63
N LEU A 161 5.36 24.09 17.14
CA LEU A 161 5.77 23.72 18.50
C LEU A 161 7.29 23.82 18.71
N LEU A 162 8.09 23.52 17.69
CA LEU A 162 9.56 23.67 17.72
C LEU A 162 9.99 25.13 17.69
N ALA A 163 9.23 26.00 17.03
CA ALA A 163 9.50 27.43 16.95
C ALA A 163 9.06 28.20 18.22
N MET A 164 8.22 27.59 19.06
CA MET A 164 7.84 28.21 20.33
C MET A 164 9.03 28.25 21.30
N PRO A 165 9.32 29.40 21.92
CA PRO A 165 10.38 29.51 22.93
C PRO A 165 10.02 28.62 24.12
N GLN A 166 10.96 27.74 24.50
CA GLN A 166 10.78 26.89 25.67
C GLN A 166 10.90 27.75 26.92
N ARG A 167 9.80 27.85 27.69
CA ARG A 167 9.74 28.56 28.96
C ARG A 167 10.36 27.75 30.08
#